data_AF-A0A956LDG1-F1
#
_entry.id   AF-A0A956LDG1-F1
#
_cell.length_a   1.000
_cell.length_b   1.000
_cell.length_c   1.000
_cell.angle_alpha   90.00
_cell.angle_beta   90.00
_cell.angle_gamma   90.00
#
_symmetry.space_group_name_H-M   'P 1'
#
loop_
_entity.id
_entity.type
_entity.pdbx_description
1 polymer ?
#
loop_
_entity_poly.entity_id
_entity_poly.type
_entity_poly.pdbx_seq_one_letter_code
_entity_poly.pdbx_strand_id
1 'polypeptide(L)'
;MPDMSAGLVHAREILSDDELGISKGVERPFEFDPGVGLSPLVISFPHVGLEWPGDFERPRPQVNFGRNADFEVHTLYRIAQDHGVARVRARFSRLLVDLNRAEDDVSATLVPDHPAPRPRPRVFPRRASALSWNSARARSAAIPNRGVVWDTAVGNIPILVPPLSYRELEQRLTRYYRPYHQALEILLRRRREHFGYAILLDAHSMPGSVAGDLILGTLEGGSCSAALEKAALTALRGGASRLDVRLNDPYRGGELVRRFGRPEEGFHALQLEVSRALYMDEHSLSLWPQARAGSATRPGETGRAASRPERRERALLGEILGRVEALVQVLAAPQVPCQPRTSPHPGHAPRPEHDAARPRPEVTSEPAGSLVSSERERINSRPVTRDAKERTRGSE
;
A
#
# COMPACT_ATOMS: atom_id res chain seq x y z
N MET A 1 -25.26 35.41 5.82
CA MET A 1 -25.42 33.95 5.85
C MET A 1 -24.01 33.36 5.88
N PRO A 2 -23.60 32.62 6.92
CA PRO A 2 -22.36 31.86 6.83
C PRO A 2 -22.48 30.89 5.64
N ASP A 3 -21.40 30.79 4.86
CA ASP A 3 -21.35 29.96 3.67
C ASP A 3 -21.52 28.49 4.05
N MET A 4 -22.70 27.93 3.76
CA MET A 4 -23.04 26.52 4.01
C MET A 4 -22.04 25.56 3.33
N SER A 5 -21.38 25.99 2.25
CA SER A 5 -20.39 25.18 1.55
C SER A 5 -19.09 25.05 2.35
N ALA A 6 -18.63 26.13 3.01
CA ALA A 6 -17.46 26.12 3.88
C ALA A 6 -17.67 25.22 5.12
N GLY A 7 -18.88 25.24 5.69
CA GLY A 7 -19.25 24.35 6.80
C GLY A 7 -19.22 22.86 6.42
N LEU A 8 -19.66 22.52 5.21
CA LEU A 8 -19.66 21.14 4.70
C LEU A 8 -18.25 20.64 4.37
N VAL A 9 -17.38 21.50 3.83
CA VAL A 9 -15.96 21.19 3.60
C VAL A 9 -15.27 20.91 4.92
N HIS A 10 -15.49 21.76 5.93
CA HIS A 10 -14.89 21.58 7.25
C HIS A 10 -15.32 20.26 7.90
N ALA A 11 -16.62 19.91 7.82
CA ALA A 11 -17.12 18.63 8.34
C ALA A 11 -16.46 17.40 7.68
N ARG A 12 -16.15 17.47 6.38
CA ARG A 12 -15.54 16.35 5.64
C ARG A 12 -14.05 16.17 5.94
N GLU A 13 -13.39 17.20 6.43
CA GLU A 13 -11.98 17.23 6.84
C GLU A 13 -11.80 17.07 8.35
N ILE A 14 -12.80 16.58 9.10
CA ILE A 14 -12.68 16.26 10.54
C ILE A 14 -12.69 14.75 10.75
N LEU A 15 -11.66 14.21 11.40
CA LEU A 15 -11.70 12.86 11.95
C LEU A 15 -11.97 12.96 13.44
N SER A 16 -13.09 12.40 13.93
CA SER A 16 -13.35 12.28 15.37
C SER A 16 -12.74 11.00 15.94
N ASP A 17 -12.42 11.00 17.24
CA ASP A 17 -11.85 9.80 17.88
C ASP A 17 -12.84 8.63 17.87
N ASP A 18 -14.15 8.92 18.01
CA ASP A 18 -15.22 7.92 17.95
C ASP A 18 -15.27 7.21 16.59
N GLU A 19 -15.18 7.97 15.48
CA GLU A 19 -15.14 7.39 14.13
C GLU A 19 -13.90 6.53 13.88
N LEU A 20 -12.79 6.89 14.54
CA LEU A 20 -11.52 6.17 14.46
C LEU A 20 -11.48 4.94 15.39
N GLY A 21 -12.48 4.77 16.27
CA GLY A 21 -12.48 3.74 17.31
C GLY A 21 -11.39 3.97 18.37
N ILE A 22 -10.96 5.22 18.56
CA ILE A 22 -9.93 5.59 19.53
C ILE A 22 -10.62 6.01 20.82
N SER A 23 -10.22 5.38 21.92
CA SER A 23 -10.74 5.74 23.25
C SER A 23 -10.32 7.15 23.65
N LYS A 24 -11.20 7.89 24.34
CA LYS A 24 -10.93 9.25 24.81
C LYS A 24 -9.62 9.33 25.60
N GLY A 25 -8.75 10.26 25.21
CA GLY A 25 -7.46 10.49 25.86
C GLY A 25 -6.33 9.58 25.37
N VAL A 26 -6.61 8.65 24.45
CA VAL A 26 -5.58 7.89 23.72
C VAL A 26 -5.10 8.73 22.55
N GLU A 27 -3.79 8.92 22.47
CA GLU A 27 -3.17 9.68 21.40
C GLU A 27 -3.30 8.94 20.06
N ARG A 28 -3.56 9.69 18.98
CA ARG A 28 -3.70 9.11 17.64
C ARG A 28 -2.36 8.52 17.16
N PRO A 29 -2.38 7.34 16.52
CA PRO A 29 -1.16 6.71 16.02
C PRO A 29 -0.61 7.37 14.73
N PHE A 30 -1.25 8.45 14.29
CA PHE A 30 -0.92 9.21 13.10
C PHE A 30 -1.17 10.70 13.32
N GLU A 31 -0.48 11.52 12.53
CA GLU A 31 -0.80 12.92 12.31
C GLU A 31 -1.75 13.03 11.12
N PHE A 32 -2.73 13.91 11.24
CA PHE A 32 -3.69 14.20 10.18
C PHE A 32 -3.64 15.70 9.88
N ASP A 33 -3.26 16.03 8.65
CA ASP A 33 -3.24 17.39 8.15
C ASP A 33 -4.41 17.56 7.18
N PRO A 34 -5.47 18.32 7.53
CA PRO A 34 -6.57 18.57 6.62
C PRO A 34 -6.13 19.45 5.44
N GLY A 35 -6.85 19.32 4.32
CA GLY A 35 -6.70 20.25 3.19
C GLY A 35 -7.31 21.62 3.50
N VAL A 36 -6.80 22.70 2.90
CA VAL A 36 -7.43 24.04 3.02
C VAL A 36 -8.78 24.14 2.29
N GLY A 37 -9.06 23.14 1.46
CA GLY A 37 -10.33 22.89 0.79
C GLY A 37 -10.49 21.37 0.59
N LEU A 38 -11.52 20.98 -0.16
CA LEU A 38 -11.79 19.57 -0.44
C LEU A 38 -11.36 19.21 -1.87
N SER A 39 -10.61 18.13 -2.02
CA SER A 39 -10.23 17.51 -3.29
C SER A 39 -10.55 16.01 -3.26
N PRO A 40 -10.62 15.30 -4.40
CA PRO A 40 -10.81 13.85 -4.43
C PRO A 40 -9.61 13.07 -3.89
N LEU A 41 -8.48 13.74 -3.63
CA LEU A 41 -7.22 13.11 -3.24
C LEU A 41 -7.04 13.06 -1.72
N VAL A 42 -6.50 11.93 -1.24
CA VAL A 42 -5.88 11.73 0.08
C VAL A 42 -4.47 11.22 -0.15
N ILE A 43 -3.49 11.74 0.59
CA ILE A 43 -2.12 11.21 0.57
C ILE A 43 -1.82 10.51 1.89
N SER A 44 -1.35 9.27 1.80
CA SER A 44 -0.93 8.43 2.92
C SER A 44 0.59 8.34 2.99
N PHE A 45 1.16 8.45 4.18
CA PHE A 45 2.58 8.25 4.46
C PHE A 45 2.74 7.19 5.57
N PRO A 46 2.62 5.90 5.24
CA PRO A 46 2.56 4.84 6.25
C PRO A 46 3.94 4.57 6.90
N HIS A 47 5.04 4.99 6.28
CA HIS A 47 6.40 4.57 6.66
C HIS A 47 7.32 5.71 7.13
N VAL A 48 6.77 6.91 7.36
CA VAL A 48 7.58 8.08 7.80
C VAL A 48 7.79 8.14 9.31
N GLY A 49 6.99 7.41 10.09
CA GLY A 49 7.03 7.44 11.55
C GLY A 49 8.34 6.93 12.14
N LEU A 50 8.78 7.56 13.24
CA LEU A 50 10.04 7.27 13.94
C LEU A 50 9.85 7.06 15.45
N GLU A 51 8.63 7.28 15.94
CA GLU A 51 8.29 7.08 17.35
C GLU A 51 8.25 5.59 17.69
N TRP A 52 8.53 5.29 18.96
CA TRP A 52 8.30 4.00 19.59
C TRP A 52 7.54 4.26 20.90
N PRO A 53 6.45 3.54 21.18
CA PRO A 53 5.63 3.82 22.35
C PRO A 53 6.41 3.52 23.64
N GLY A 54 6.41 4.49 24.57
CA GLY A 54 7.15 4.38 25.83
C GLY A 54 6.53 3.40 26.82
N ASP A 55 5.23 3.14 26.69
CA ASP A 55 4.42 2.23 27.50
C ASP A 55 4.26 0.84 26.85
N PHE A 56 5.06 0.52 25.84
CA PHE A 56 4.92 -0.73 25.10
C PHE A 56 5.58 -1.90 25.83
N GLU A 57 4.96 -3.09 25.76
CA GLU A 57 5.44 -4.31 26.43
C GLU A 57 6.91 -4.65 26.05
N ARG A 58 7.34 -4.22 24.85
CA ARG A 58 8.69 -4.47 24.33
C ARG A 58 9.53 -3.20 24.25
N PRO A 59 10.83 -3.29 24.61
CA PRO A 59 11.73 -2.15 24.55
C PRO A 59 11.93 -1.69 23.10
N ARG A 60 12.26 -0.41 22.95
CA ARG A 60 12.63 0.18 21.67
C ARG A 60 13.85 -0.55 21.07
N PRO A 61 13.75 -1.09 19.83
CA PRO A 61 14.89 -1.69 19.16
C PRO A 61 16.08 -0.72 19.03
N GLN A 62 17.29 -1.22 19.29
CA GLN A 62 18.54 -0.44 19.22
C GLN A 62 19.06 -0.36 17.77
N VAL A 63 18.27 0.22 16.89
CA VAL A 63 18.60 0.42 15.47
C VAL A 63 18.32 1.85 15.04
N ASN A 64 18.90 2.28 13.92
CA ASN A 64 18.56 3.57 13.33
C ASN A 64 17.18 3.47 12.64
N PHE A 65 16.17 4.14 13.21
CA PHE A 65 14.80 4.11 12.68
C PHE A 65 14.69 4.81 11.33
N GLY A 66 15.42 5.91 11.11
CA GLY A 66 15.41 6.63 9.83
C GLY A 66 15.90 5.76 8.66
N ARG A 67 16.94 4.93 8.88
CA ARG A 67 17.39 3.94 7.88
C ARG A 67 16.32 2.87 7.58
N ASN A 68 15.42 2.63 8.53
CA ASN A 68 14.30 1.70 8.40
C ASN A 68 12.99 2.42 8.07
N ALA A 69 12.98 3.72 7.80
CA ALA A 69 11.79 4.49 7.47
C ALA A 69 11.87 4.98 6.04
N ASP A 70 10.77 5.52 5.54
CA ASP A 70 10.72 6.28 4.31
C ASP A 70 11.04 7.73 4.64
N PHE A 71 12.27 7.91 5.11
CA PHE A 71 12.70 9.08 5.86
C PHE A 71 12.40 10.37 5.11
N GLU A 72 11.61 11.25 5.76
CA GLU A 72 11.30 12.60 5.30
C GLU A 72 10.61 12.73 3.93
N VAL A 73 10.13 11.63 3.31
CA VAL A 73 9.49 11.71 1.98
C VAL A 73 8.25 12.61 1.98
N HIS A 74 7.54 12.68 3.10
CA HIS A 74 6.37 13.55 3.29
C HIS A 74 6.67 15.05 3.11
N THR A 75 7.94 15.47 3.22
CA THR A 75 8.36 16.86 2.99
C THR A 75 8.33 17.27 1.52
N LEU A 76 8.32 16.30 0.60
CA LEU A 76 8.20 16.56 -0.84
C LEU A 76 6.78 16.98 -1.25
N TYR A 77 5.79 16.72 -0.38
CA TYR A 77 4.36 16.92 -0.65
C TYR A 77 3.77 18.12 0.09
N ARG A 78 4.60 19.07 0.52
CA ARG A 78 4.16 20.22 1.34
C ARG A 78 3.06 21.05 0.67
N ILE A 79 3.13 21.21 -0.66
CA ILE A 79 2.14 21.98 -1.44
C ILE A 79 0.76 21.31 -1.47
N ALA A 80 0.64 20.04 -1.07
CA ALA A 80 -0.60 19.30 -1.26
C ALA A 80 -1.78 19.90 -0.48
N GLN A 81 -1.53 20.47 0.70
CA GLN A 81 -2.59 21.10 1.48
C GLN A 81 -3.20 22.31 0.77
N ASP A 82 -2.39 23.08 0.04
CA ASP A 82 -2.83 24.25 -0.75
C ASP A 82 -3.74 23.84 -1.92
N HIS A 83 -3.64 22.58 -2.37
CA HIS A 83 -4.53 21.97 -3.36
C HIS A 83 -5.74 21.24 -2.74
N GLY A 84 -6.04 21.48 -1.45
CA GLY A 84 -7.17 20.85 -0.76
C GLY A 84 -6.99 19.35 -0.51
N VAL A 85 -5.75 18.89 -0.42
CA VAL A 85 -5.44 17.47 -0.22
C VAL A 85 -5.22 17.17 1.25
N ALA A 86 -5.99 16.21 1.77
CA ALA A 86 -5.79 15.69 3.11
C ALA A 86 -4.56 14.77 3.16
N ARG A 87 -3.83 14.81 4.27
CA ARG A 87 -2.63 13.99 4.48
C ARG A 87 -2.74 13.21 5.79
N VAL A 88 -2.41 11.93 5.74
CA VAL A 88 -2.33 11.05 6.92
C VAL A 88 -0.90 10.52 7.03
N ARG A 89 -0.22 10.80 8.14
CA ARG A 89 1.19 10.48 8.36
C ARG A 89 1.35 9.58 9.57
N ALA A 90 1.97 8.41 9.40
CA ALA A 90 2.27 7.54 10.53
C ALA A 90 3.23 8.22 11.50
N ARG A 91 2.95 8.15 12.81
CA ARG A 91 3.86 8.64 13.85
C ARG A 91 4.86 7.58 14.29
N PHE A 92 4.36 6.37 14.45
CA PHE A 92 5.14 5.23 14.91
C PHE A 92 5.86 4.53 13.76
N SER A 93 7.02 3.97 14.06
CA SER A 93 7.83 3.27 13.07
C SER A 93 7.15 2.02 12.52
N ARG A 94 7.36 1.72 11.24
CA ARG A 94 6.95 0.44 10.63
C ARG A 94 7.56 -0.79 11.30
N LEU A 95 8.62 -0.61 12.09
CA LEU A 95 9.19 -1.68 12.93
C LEU A 95 8.23 -2.10 14.07
N LEU A 96 7.33 -1.20 14.50
CA LEU A 96 6.27 -1.52 15.44
C LEU A 96 5.16 -2.29 14.74
N VAL A 97 4.62 -1.73 13.67
CA VAL A 97 3.65 -2.38 12.79
C VAL A 97 3.72 -1.74 11.41
N ASP A 98 3.80 -2.55 10.37
CA ASP A 98 3.86 -2.08 8.99
C ASP A 98 2.44 -1.83 8.47
N LEU A 99 2.07 -0.55 8.39
CA LEU A 99 0.75 -0.11 7.96
C LEU A 99 0.45 -0.42 6.47
N ASN A 100 1.47 -0.77 5.68
CA ASN A 100 1.34 -1.13 4.26
C ASN A 100 1.47 -2.65 4.01
N ARG A 101 1.09 -3.46 5.01
CA ARG A 101 0.97 -4.92 4.96
C ARG A 101 -0.42 -5.38 5.43
N ALA A 102 -0.87 -6.55 4.99
CA ALA A 102 -2.13 -7.12 5.45
C ALA A 102 -2.02 -7.55 6.93
N GLU A 103 -3.10 -7.44 7.69
CA GLU A 103 -3.12 -7.75 9.14
C GLU A 103 -2.64 -9.17 9.47
N ASP A 104 -2.81 -10.10 8.55
CA ASP A 104 -2.42 -11.50 8.66
C ASP A 104 -1.18 -11.87 7.84
N ASP A 105 -0.48 -10.89 7.26
CA ASP A 105 0.83 -11.09 6.62
C ASP A 105 1.91 -11.28 7.68
N VAL A 106 1.84 -12.42 8.37
CA VAL A 106 2.73 -12.78 9.46
C VAL A 106 3.09 -14.26 9.36
N SER A 107 4.35 -14.60 9.67
CA SER A 107 4.80 -15.98 9.68
C SER A 107 4.33 -16.69 10.96
N ALA A 108 3.93 -17.96 10.85
CA ALA A 108 3.66 -18.82 12.00
C ALA A 108 4.90 -19.01 12.91
N THR A 109 6.11 -18.74 12.42
CA THR A 109 7.31 -18.71 13.28
C THR A 109 7.40 -17.44 14.13
N LEU A 110 6.83 -16.34 13.66
CA LEU A 110 6.87 -15.04 14.33
C LEU A 110 5.75 -14.88 15.34
N VAL A 111 4.58 -15.44 15.03
CA VAL A 111 3.40 -15.49 15.91
C VAL A 111 2.85 -16.92 15.93
N PRO A 112 3.40 -17.81 16.77
CA PRO A 112 3.07 -19.25 16.77
C PRO A 112 1.62 -19.58 17.11
N ASP A 113 0.97 -18.74 17.90
CA ASP A 113 -0.41 -18.87 18.36
C ASP A 113 -1.41 -18.10 17.47
N HIS A 114 -0.99 -17.58 16.31
CA HIS A 114 -1.89 -16.90 15.38
C HIS A 114 -2.95 -17.88 14.82
N PRO A 115 -4.25 -17.54 14.83
CA PRO A 115 -5.31 -18.47 14.44
C PRO A 115 -5.33 -18.80 12.94
N ALA A 116 -4.96 -17.85 12.08
CA ALA A 116 -4.96 -18.03 10.62
C ALA A 116 -3.92 -17.14 9.89
N PRO A 117 -2.61 -17.39 10.06
CA PRO A 117 -1.58 -16.56 9.43
C PRO A 117 -1.56 -16.77 7.89
N ARG A 118 -1.45 -15.70 7.12
CA ARG A 118 -1.35 -15.70 5.65
C ARG A 118 -0.13 -14.91 5.16
N PRO A 119 1.10 -15.39 5.44
CA PRO A 119 2.30 -14.70 5.00
C PRO A 119 2.35 -14.62 3.47
N ARG A 120 2.76 -13.46 2.93
CA ARG A 120 2.90 -13.29 1.48
C ARG A 120 3.87 -14.34 0.92
N PRO A 121 3.55 -14.97 -0.23
CA PRO A 121 4.42 -15.96 -0.84
C PRO A 121 5.81 -15.39 -1.10
N ARG A 122 6.85 -16.19 -0.85
CA ARG A 122 8.22 -15.84 -1.23
C ARG A 122 8.30 -15.73 -2.76
N VAL A 123 8.36 -14.50 -3.27
CA VAL A 123 8.64 -14.29 -4.69
C VAL A 123 10.14 -14.46 -4.88
N PHE A 124 10.57 -15.65 -5.27
CA PHE A 124 11.87 -15.81 -5.88
C PHE A 124 11.83 -15.06 -7.22
N PRO A 125 12.78 -14.16 -7.53
CA PRO A 125 12.82 -13.56 -8.85
C PRO A 125 12.88 -14.70 -9.87
N ARG A 126 11.88 -14.76 -10.78
CA ARG A 126 11.92 -15.72 -11.89
C ARG A 126 13.22 -15.46 -12.64
N ARG A 127 14.04 -16.51 -12.72
CA ARG A 127 15.30 -16.59 -13.44
C ARG A 127 15.29 -15.68 -14.68
N ALA A 128 16.13 -14.64 -14.68
CA ALA A 128 16.79 -14.25 -15.92
C ALA A 128 17.47 -15.51 -16.48
N SER A 129 17.27 -15.77 -17.77
CA SER A 129 17.65 -16.97 -18.52
C SER A 129 18.83 -17.77 -17.95
N ALA A 130 18.66 -19.08 -17.89
CA ALA A 130 19.64 -20.07 -17.47
C ALA A 130 20.89 -20.07 -18.37
N LEU A 131 21.81 -19.12 -18.18
CA LEU A 131 23.16 -19.09 -18.74
C LEU A 131 24.01 -18.00 -18.05
N SER A 132 24.03 -18.00 -16.71
CA SER A 132 25.05 -17.27 -15.94
C SER A 132 25.11 -17.82 -14.51
N TRP A 133 25.52 -19.09 -14.39
CA TRP A 133 25.90 -19.67 -13.11
C TRP A 133 27.37 -19.36 -12.84
N ASN A 134 27.68 -18.09 -12.56
CA ASN A 134 28.90 -17.69 -11.86
C ASN A 134 28.84 -16.20 -11.51
N SER A 135 28.00 -15.86 -10.54
CA SER A 135 28.27 -14.71 -9.69
C SER A 135 27.72 -14.97 -8.30
N ALA A 136 28.63 -15.08 -7.34
CA ALA A 136 28.36 -15.18 -5.90
C ALA A 136 27.61 -13.95 -5.32
N ARG A 137 27.08 -13.07 -6.17
CA ARG A 137 26.29 -11.87 -5.87
C ARG A 137 24.77 -12.07 -6.04
N ALA A 138 24.32 -13.18 -6.65
CA ALA A 138 22.90 -13.55 -6.75
C ALA A 138 22.32 -14.19 -5.46
N ARG A 139 23.06 -14.11 -4.35
CA ARG A 139 22.65 -14.56 -3.00
C ARG A 139 22.08 -13.45 -2.12
N SER A 140 21.61 -12.33 -2.68
CA SER A 140 20.60 -11.52 -1.97
C SER A 140 19.27 -12.27 -2.02
N ALA A 141 19.23 -13.38 -1.28
CA ALA A 141 18.06 -14.15 -0.99
C ALA A 141 17.00 -13.21 -0.39
N ALA A 142 15.74 -13.42 -0.77
CA ALA A 142 14.58 -12.73 -0.21
C ALA A 142 14.77 -12.46 1.30
N ILE A 143 14.73 -11.19 1.68
CA ILE A 143 14.87 -10.79 3.08
C ILE A 143 13.75 -11.49 3.86
N PRO A 144 14.06 -12.37 4.82
CA PRO A 144 13.05 -13.06 5.60
C PRO A 144 12.10 -12.04 6.26
N ASN A 145 10.80 -12.28 6.17
CA ASN A 145 9.74 -11.79 7.06
C ASN A 145 9.67 -10.28 7.37
N ARG A 146 9.53 -9.43 6.34
CA ARG A 146 8.98 -8.06 6.48
C ARG A 146 7.47 -8.03 6.21
N GLY A 147 6.75 -8.81 7.01
CA GLY A 147 5.28 -8.82 7.06
C GLY A 147 4.73 -7.63 7.84
N VAL A 148 3.51 -7.72 8.35
CA VAL A 148 2.89 -6.67 9.19
C VAL A 148 3.66 -6.37 10.46
N VAL A 149 4.49 -7.31 10.91
CA VAL A 149 5.50 -7.10 11.93
C VAL A 149 6.84 -7.61 11.40
N TRP A 150 7.90 -6.83 11.63
CA TRP A 150 9.25 -7.17 11.19
C TRP A 150 9.99 -7.90 12.31
N ASP A 151 10.64 -9.02 11.99
CA ASP A 151 11.56 -9.70 12.90
C ASP A 151 13.00 -9.17 12.79
N THR A 152 13.32 -8.54 11.66
CA THR A 152 14.65 -8.03 11.32
C THR A 152 14.59 -6.63 10.70
N ALA A 153 15.48 -5.74 11.14
CA ALA A 153 15.69 -4.44 10.54
C ALA A 153 16.60 -4.51 9.29
N VAL A 154 16.77 -3.38 8.60
CA VAL A 154 17.79 -3.19 7.55
C VAL A 154 19.17 -3.63 8.06
N GLY A 155 19.90 -4.39 7.24
CA GLY A 155 21.14 -5.05 7.64
C GLY A 155 20.94 -6.41 8.32
N ASN A 156 19.71 -6.94 8.32
CA ASN A 156 19.35 -8.22 8.96
C ASN A 156 19.63 -8.24 10.47
N ILE A 157 19.51 -7.09 11.13
CA ILE A 157 19.68 -6.96 12.58
C ILE A 157 18.39 -7.49 13.23
N PRO A 158 18.43 -8.55 14.07
CA PRO A 158 17.26 -9.03 14.78
C PRO A 158 16.72 -7.94 15.71
N ILE A 159 15.42 -7.66 15.62
CA ILE A 159 14.75 -6.65 16.46
C ILE A 159 13.62 -7.24 17.29
N LEU A 160 13.27 -8.50 17.05
CA LEU A 160 12.12 -9.13 17.67
C LEU A 160 12.43 -10.55 18.14
N VAL A 161 12.95 -10.61 19.37
CA VAL A 161 13.26 -11.85 20.07
C VAL A 161 12.82 -11.66 21.53
N PRO A 162 12.02 -12.57 22.12
CA PRO A 162 11.44 -13.80 21.55
C PRO A 162 10.28 -13.52 20.55
N PRO A 163 9.70 -14.55 19.89
CA PRO A 163 8.48 -14.42 19.07
C PRO A 163 7.33 -13.68 19.79
N LEU A 164 6.37 -13.18 19.03
CA LEU A 164 5.17 -12.55 19.57
C LEU A 164 4.12 -13.59 19.93
N SER A 165 3.34 -13.27 20.97
CA SER A 165 1.99 -13.83 21.11
C SER A 165 1.02 -13.15 20.16
N TYR A 166 -0.07 -13.84 19.82
CA TYR A 166 -1.16 -13.28 19.03
C TYR A 166 -1.80 -12.08 19.75
N ARG A 167 -1.86 -12.12 21.09
CA ARG A 167 -2.32 -10.98 21.90
C ARG A 167 -1.49 -9.72 21.66
N GLU A 168 -0.16 -9.82 21.64
CA GLU A 168 0.72 -8.67 21.36
C GLU A 168 0.55 -8.14 19.94
N LEU A 169 0.36 -9.04 18.96
CA LEU A 169 0.05 -8.62 17.59
C LEU A 169 -1.29 -7.87 17.56
N GLU A 170 -2.31 -8.41 18.18
CA GLU A 170 -3.66 -7.84 18.20
C GLU A 170 -3.71 -6.46 18.89
N GLN A 171 -2.91 -6.27 19.94
CA GLN A 171 -2.69 -4.94 20.54
C GLN A 171 -2.08 -3.95 19.54
N ARG A 172 -1.06 -4.37 18.76
CA ARG A 172 -0.45 -3.51 17.73
C ARG A 172 -1.48 -3.14 16.65
N LEU A 173 -2.24 -4.14 16.19
CA LEU A 173 -3.24 -3.94 15.16
C LEU A 173 -4.35 -2.99 15.63
N THR A 174 -4.86 -3.21 16.83
CA THR A 174 -5.93 -2.39 17.43
C THR A 174 -5.48 -0.95 17.67
N ARG A 175 -4.27 -0.74 18.21
CA ARG A 175 -3.83 0.58 18.67
C ARG A 175 -3.23 1.44 17.57
N TYR A 176 -2.59 0.83 16.56
CA TYR A 176 -1.82 1.57 15.54
C TYR A 176 -2.29 1.31 14.12
N TYR A 177 -2.60 0.06 13.76
CA TYR A 177 -2.96 -0.30 12.39
C TYR A 177 -4.38 0.12 12.01
N ARG A 178 -5.37 -0.37 12.75
CA ARG A 178 -6.79 -0.20 12.40
C ARG A 178 -7.22 1.26 12.45
N PRO A 179 -6.82 2.10 13.43
CA PRO A 179 -7.17 3.53 13.41
C PRO A 179 -6.59 4.26 12.19
N TYR A 180 -5.38 3.90 11.74
CA TYR A 180 -4.79 4.47 10.53
C TYR A 180 -5.59 4.10 9.28
N HIS A 181 -5.92 2.81 9.12
CA HIS A 181 -6.72 2.34 7.98
C HIS A 181 -8.14 2.91 8.02
N GLN A 182 -8.73 3.04 9.20
CA GLN A 182 -10.05 3.63 9.40
C GLN A 182 -10.07 5.11 9.01
N ALA A 183 -9.02 5.87 9.33
CA ALA A 183 -8.88 7.26 8.89
C ALA A 183 -8.91 7.37 7.36
N LEU A 184 -8.15 6.52 6.67
CA LEU A 184 -8.15 6.49 5.20
C LEU A 184 -9.52 6.10 4.64
N GLU A 185 -10.17 5.08 5.19
CA GLU A 185 -11.51 4.65 4.77
C GLU A 185 -12.52 5.80 4.91
N ILE A 186 -12.56 6.49 6.05
CA ILE A 186 -13.48 7.63 6.27
C ILE A 186 -13.23 8.73 5.25
N LEU A 187 -11.97 9.16 5.08
CA LEU A 187 -11.63 10.26 4.17
C LEU A 187 -11.97 9.92 2.73
N LEU A 188 -11.67 8.70 2.29
CA LEU A 188 -11.96 8.24 0.93
C LEU A 188 -13.47 8.11 0.69
N ARG A 189 -14.24 7.57 1.64
CA ARG A 189 -15.70 7.46 1.51
C ARG A 189 -16.36 8.83 1.35
N ARG A 190 -15.99 9.80 2.21
CA ARG A 190 -16.51 11.18 2.13
C ARG A 190 -16.18 11.86 0.80
N ARG A 191 -15.01 11.59 0.23
CA ARG A 191 -14.62 12.09 -1.10
C ARG A 191 -15.43 11.44 -2.20
N ARG A 192 -15.60 10.12 -2.16
CA ARG A 192 -16.43 9.38 -3.12
C ARG A 192 -17.89 9.84 -3.08
N GLU A 193 -18.44 10.10 -1.91
CA GLU A 193 -19.78 10.69 -1.75
C GLU A 193 -19.89 12.09 -2.36
N HIS A 194 -18.81 12.88 -2.34
CA HIS A 194 -18.83 14.23 -2.86
C HIS A 194 -18.54 14.35 -4.36
N PHE A 195 -17.52 13.66 -4.85
CA PHE A 195 -17.02 13.76 -6.22
C PHE A 195 -17.49 12.61 -7.13
N GLY A 196 -18.15 11.60 -6.57
CA GLY A 196 -18.47 10.35 -7.27
C GLY A 196 -17.30 9.36 -7.32
N TYR A 197 -16.10 9.78 -6.91
CA TYR A 197 -14.91 8.95 -6.81
C TYR A 197 -13.94 9.49 -5.75
N ALA A 198 -12.96 8.70 -5.35
CA ALA A 198 -11.87 9.10 -4.46
C ALA A 198 -10.53 8.52 -4.92
N ILE A 199 -9.44 9.21 -4.61
CA ILE A 199 -8.09 8.82 -4.98
C ILE A 199 -7.24 8.76 -3.70
N LEU A 200 -6.58 7.62 -3.50
CA LEU A 200 -5.50 7.45 -2.54
C LEU A 200 -4.15 7.51 -3.28
N LEU A 201 -3.25 8.38 -2.84
CA LEU A 201 -1.84 8.30 -3.18
C LEU A 201 -1.07 7.79 -1.97
N ASP A 202 -0.55 6.58 -2.07
CA ASP A 202 0.33 5.96 -1.08
C ASP A 202 1.78 6.36 -1.38
N ALA A 203 2.34 7.28 -0.60
CA ALA A 203 3.63 7.93 -0.88
C ALA A 203 4.78 7.30 -0.07
N HIS A 204 5.81 6.87 -0.79
CA HIS A 204 6.95 6.10 -0.28
C HIS A 204 8.27 6.61 -0.83
N SER A 205 9.36 6.18 -0.19
CA SER A 205 10.70 6.37 -0.73
C SER A 205 11.54 5.10 -0.66
N MET A 206 12.32 4.89 -1.71
CA MET A 206 13.15 3.70 -1.88
C MET A 206 14.65 4.03 -1.87
N PRO A 207 15.51 3.07 -1.50
CA PRO A 207 16.95 3.24 -1.63
C PRO A 207 17.35 3.56 -3.08
N GLY A 208 18.28 4.49 -3.28
CA GLY A 208 18.78 4.90 -4.59
C GLY A 208 19.60 3.83 -5.32
N SER A 209 19.89 2.71 -4.65
CA SER A 209 20.41 1.50 -5.30
C SER A 209 19.36 0.73 -6.10
N VAL A 210 18.06 1.01 -5.89
CA VAL A 210 16.98 0.43 -6.69
C VAL A 210 16.95 1.13 -8.04
N ALA A 211 16.73 0.36 -9.11
CA ALA A 211 16.68 0.90 -10.45
C ALA A 211 15.38 1.70 -10.67
N GLY A 212 15.51 2.94 -11.14
CA GLY A 212 14.42 3.90 -11.30
C GLY A 212 14.59 5.11 -10.37
N ASP A 213 14.22 6.29 -10.86
CA ASP A 213 14.16 7.51 -10.06
C ASP A 213 12.78 7.63 -9.40
N LEU A 214 11.73 7.30 -10.16
CA LEU A 214 10.34 7.32 -9.74
C LEU A 214 9.65 6.05 -10.20
N ILE A 215 8.89 5.41 -9.32
CA ILE A 215 8.11 4.21 -9.68
C ILE A 215 6.66 4.43 -9.27
N LEU A 216 5.78 4.39 -10.25
CA LEU A 216 4.35 4.39 -10.04
C LEU A 216 3.85 2.94 -9.93
N GLY A 217 3.20 2.59 -8.83
CA GLY A 217 2.56 1.29 -8.61
C GLY A 217 1.04 1.39 -8.73
N THR A 218 0.44 0.57 -9.59
CA THR A 218 -1.01 0.56 -9.87
C THR A 218 -1.61 -0.85 -9.87
N LEU A 219 -0.87 -1.83 -9.33
CA LEU A 219 -1.17 -3.25 -9.37
C LEU A 219 -1.44 -3.75 -10.80
N GLU A 220 -0.56 -3.39 -11.74
CA GLU A 220 -0.71 -3.72 -13.16
C GLU A 220 -2.01 -3.15 -13.77
N GLY A 221 -2.39 -1.94 -13.34
CA GLY A 221 -3.63 -1.27 -13.75
C GLY A 221 -4.88 -1.72 -13.00
N GLY A 222 -4.75 -2.59 -11.99
CA GLY A 222 -5.87 -3.11 -11.21
C GLY A 222 -6.42 -2.15 -10.13
N SER A 223 -5.65 -1.15 -9.70
CA SER A 223 -6.03 -0.29 -8.57
C SER A 223 -6.58 1.09 -8.95
N CYS A 224 -6.55 1.48 -10.23
CA CYS A 224 -7.05 2.76 -10.70
C CYS A 224 -7.51 2.68 -12.16
N SER A 225 -8.23 3.70 -12.65
CA SER A 225 -8.61 3.75 -14.06
C SER A 225 -7.38 4.00 -14.96
N ALA A 226 -7.42 3.50 -16.19
CA ALA A 226 -6.36 3.72 -17.18
C ALA A 226 -6.13 5.21 -17.49
N ALA A 227 -7.19 6.03 -17.44
CA ALA A 227 -7.09 7.47 -17.62
C ALA A 227 -6.28 8.13 -16.49
N LEU A 228 -6.52 7.71 -15.24
CA LEU A 228 -5.81 8.23 -14.07
C LEU A 228 -4.34 7.78 -14.05
N GLU A 229 -4.06 6.52 -14.36
CA GLU A 229 -2.68 6.01 -14.49
C GLU A 229 -1.90 6.80 -15.56
N LYS A 230 -2.49 7.00 -16.74
CA LYS A 230 -1.87 7.76 -17.82
C LYS A 230 -1.61 9.22 -17.42
N ALA A 231 -2.56 9.86 -16.75
CA ALA A 231 -2.41 11.23 -16.27
C ALA A 231 -1.27 11.34 -15.25
N ALA A 232 -1.22 10.43 -14.26
CA ALA A 232 -0.15 10.36 -13.26
C ALA A 232 1.23 10.15 -13.90
N LEU A 233 1.35 9.19 -14.83
CA LEU A 233 2.60 8.95 -15.56
C LEU A 233 3.03 10.16 -16.39
N THR A 234 2.09 10.86 -17.01
CA THR A 234 2.38 12.07 -17.80
C THR A 234 2.92 13.19 -16.92
N ALA A 235 2.32 13.41 -15.74
CA ALA A 235 2.80 14.38 -14.76
C ALA A 235 4.23 14.05 -14.28
N LEU A 236 4.48 12.79 -13.93
CA LEU A 236 5.80 12.34 -13.47
C LEU A 236 6.87 12.40 -14.57
N ARG A 237 6.51 12.12 -15.83
CA ARG A 237 7.42 12.14 -16.99
C ARG A 237 7.62 13.51 -17.64
N GLY A 238 6.91 14.57 -17.22
CA GLY A 238 7.01 15.94 -17.76
C GLY A 238 8.39 16.60 -17.59
N GLY A 239 8.47 17.90 -17.30
CA GLY A 239 9.69 18.60 -16.82
C GLY A 239 10.91 18.63 -17.75
N ALA A 240 11.99 19.28 -17.27
CA ALA A 240 13.16 19.63 -18.10
C ALA A 240 14.21 18.52 -18.16
N SER A 241 14.33 17.70 -17.12
CA SER A 241 15.30 16.60 -17.05
C SER A 241 14.65 15.24 -17.34
N ARG A 242 15.46 14.26 -17.75
CA ARG A 242 15.01 12.88 -17.98
C ARG A 242 15.23 12.03 -16.73
N LEU A 243 14.30 12.08 -15.78
CA LEU A 243 14.22 11.10 -14.70
C LEU A 243 13.78 9.72 -15.26
N ASP A 244 14.32 8.64 -14.72
CA ASP A 244 13.88 7.28 -15.02
C ASP A 244 12.55 6.99 -14.29
N VAL A 245 11.43 7.20 -14.98
CA VAL A 245 10.08 6.96 -14.47
C VAL A 245 9.56 5.60 -14.94
N ARG A 246 9.38 4.68 -14.00
CA ARG A 246 8.90 3.33 -14.23
C ARG A 246 7.47 3.13 -13.74
N LEU A 247 6.84 2.09 -14.26
CA LEU A 247 5.50 1.66 -13.89
C LEU A 247 5.61 0.21 -13.41
N ASN A 248 5.11 -0.08 -12.21
CA ASN A 248 4.98 -1.42 -11.66
C ASN A 248 6.28 -2.24 -11.51
N ASP A 249 7.47 -1.62 -11.64
CA ASP A 249 8.75 -2.32 -11.54
C ASP A 249 9.81 -1.54 -10.74
N PRO A 250 10.42 -2.16 -9.70
CA PRO A 250 10.03 -3.42 -9.05
C PRO A 250 8.78 -3.32 -8.14
N TYR A 251 8.30 -2.11 -7.87
CA TYR A 251 7.18 -1.89 -6.94
C TYR A 251 5.86 -1.73 -7.69
N ARG A 252 4.93 -2.65 -7.41
CA ARG A 252 3.60 -2.71 -8.04
C ARG A 252 2.49 -2.03 -7.24
N GLY A 253 2.75 -1.65 -6.00
CA GLY A 253 1.73 -1.25 -5.03
C GLY A 253 1.63 -2.20 -3.84
N GLY A 254 1.52 -1.60 -2.65
CA GLY A 254 1.47 -2.27 -1.36
C GLY A 254 0.07 -2.71 -0.94
N GLU A 255 -0.12 -2.91 0.36
CA GLU A 255 -1.43 -3.26 0.92
C GLU A 255 -2.44 -2.12 0.79
N LEU A 256 -2.05 -0.88 1.02
CA LEU A 256 -2.97 0.26 0.94
C LEU A 256 -3.52 0.40 -0.49
N VAL A 257 -2.67 0.27 -1.50
CA VAL A 257 -3.11 0.26 -2.90
C VAL A 257 -4.05 -0.91 -3.19
N ARG A 258 -3.74 -2.10 -2.68
CA ARG A 258 -4.58 -3.30 -2.87
C ARG A 258 -5.94 -3.19 -2.19
N ARG A 259 -5.97 -2.67 -0.96
CA ARG A 259 -7.16 -2.58 -0.14
C ARG A 259 -8.10 -1.50 -0.64
N PHE A 260 -7.57 -0.31 -0.94
CA PHE A 260 -8.38 0.87 -1.29
C PHE A 260 -8.56 1.06 -2.80
N GLY A 261 -7.77 0.41 -3.65
CA GLY A 261 -7.96 0.43 -5.09
C GLY A 261 -9.08 -0.51 -5.53
N ARG A 262 -10.28 0.04 -5.73
CA ARG A 262 -11.50 -0.62 -6.20
C ARG A 262 -12.15 0.25 -7.28
N PRO A 263 -11.52 0.37 -8.47
CA PRO A 263 -11.89 1.38 -9.46
C PRO A 263 -13.34 1.25 -9.95
N GLU A 264 -13.88 0.04 -9.98
CA GLU A 264 -15.28 -0.27 -10.28
C GLU A 264 -16.28 0.30 -9.25
N GLU A 265 -15.84 0.53 -8.01
CA GLU A 265 -16.65 1.17 -6.95
C GLU A 265 -16.43 2.69 -6.88
N GLY A 266 -15.53 3.24 -7.70
CA GLY A 266 -15.12 4.65 -7.67
C GLY A 266 -13.99 4.95 -6.69
N PHE A 267 -13.27 3.94 -6.19
CA PHE A 267 -12.07 4.15 -5.38
C PHE A 267 -10.81 3.84 -6.19
N HIS A 268 -9.93 4.80 -6.33
CA HIS A 268 -8.66 4.64 -7.02
C HIS A 268 -7.52 4.72 -6.03
N ALA A 269 -6.48 3.92 -6.22
CA ALA A 269 -5.26 3.99 -5.42
C ALA A 269 -4.02 3.86 -6.31
N LEU A 270 -3.01 4.69 -6.03
CA LEU A 270 -1.70 4.64 -6.67
C LEU A 270 -0.64 4.67 -5.59
N GLN A 271 0.50 4.01 -5.83
CA GLN A 271 1.71 4.15 -5.00
C GLN A 271 2.76 4.93 -5.78
N LEU A 272 3.44 5.86 -5.12
CA LEU A 272 4.62 6.52 -5.67
C LEU A 272 5.83 6.23 -4.79
N GLU A 273 6.84 5.60 -5.39
CA GLU A 273 8.16 5.41 -4.80
C GLU A 273 9.11 6.47 -5.35
N VAL A 274 9.69 7.26 -4.46
CA VAL A 274 10.70 8.27 -4.79
C VAL A 274 12.08 7.76 -4.41
N SER A 275 13.03 7.76 -5.35
CA SER A 275 14.43 7.47 -5.04
C SER A 275 14.99 8.50 -4.04
N ARG A 276 15.55 8.01 -2.93
CA ARG A 276 16.13 8.86 -1.88
C ARG A 276 17.30 9.70 -2.36
N ALA A 277 18.03 9.21 -3.37
CA ALA A 277 19.12 9.95 -4.00
C ALA A 277 18.69 11.30 -4.61
N LEU A 278 17.39 11.48 -4.88
CA LEU A 278 16.85 12.73 -5.43
C LEU A 278 16.70 13.84 -4.39
N TYR A 279 16.63 13.51 -3.09
CA TYR A 279 16.30 14.48 -2.05
C TYR A 279 17.15 14.37 -0.78
N MET A 280 18.00 13.35 -0.61
CA MET A 280 18.84 13.20 0.57
C MET A 280 20.09 12.34 0.37
N ASP A 281 21.06 12.50 1.28
CA ASP A 281 22.18 11.60 1.48
C ASP A 281 21.74 10.43 2.36
N GLU A 282 21.64 9.23 1.79
CA GLU A 282 21.14 8.05 2.52
C GLU A 282 22.05 7.58 3.65
N HIS A 283 23.34 7.88 3.58
CA HIS A 283 24.30 7.42 4.58
C HIS A 283 24.17 8.22 5.88
N SER A 284 24.12 9.54 5.75
CA SER A 284 24.00 10.52 6.83
C SER A 284 22.55 10.87 7.19
N LEU A 285 21.59 10.51 6.32
CA LEU A 285 20.17 10.92 6.41
C LEU A 285 20.00 12.44 6.39
N SER A 286 20.85 13.15 5.64
CA SER A 286 20.78 14.60 5.48
C SER A 286 20.01 14.97 4.23
N LEU A 287 18.98 15.80 4.36
CA LEU A 287 18.22 16.30 3.20
C LEU A 287 19.08 17.25 2.34
N TRP A 288 18.82 17.24 1.04
CA TRP A 288 19.38 18.22 0.12
C TRP A 288 18.91 19.64 0.46
N PRO A 289 19.80 20.64 0.39
CA PRO A 289 19.43 22.01 0.72
C PRO A 289 18.45 22.55 -0.33
N GLN A 290 17.32 23.09 0.12
CA GLN A 290 16.43 23.85 -0.77
C GLN A 290 17.11 25.15 -1.20
N ALA A 291 16.80 25.62 -2.41
CA ALA A 291 17.13 26.98 -2.80
C ALA A 291 16.34 27.94 -1.90
N ARG A 292 17.02 28.82 -1.16
CA ARG A 292 16.34 29.92 -0.46
C ARG A 292 15.74 30.85 -1.53
N ALA A 293 14.42 30.89 -1.62
CA ALA A 293 13.74 31.93 -2.38
C ALA A 293 14.05 33.27 -1.71
N GLY A 294 14.85 34.10 -2.38
CA GLY A 294 15.06 35.50 -1.98
C GLY A 294 15.83 35.74 -0.68
N SER A 295 17.06 35.21 -0.53
CA SER A 295 18.00 35.99 0.27
C SER A 295 18.31 37.26 -0.52
N ALA A 296 17.51 38.30 -0.32
CA ALA A 296 18.02 39.65 -0.44
C ALA A 296 19.27 39.66 0.46
N THR A 297 20.44 39.57 -0.16
CA THR A 297 21.71 39.73 0.52
C THR A 297 21.60 41.05 1.26
N ARG A 298 21.69 41.01 2.59
CA ARG A 298 21.97 42.23 3.34
C ARG A 298 23.21 42.85 2.69
N PRO A 299 23.21 44.15 2.34
CA PRO A 299 24.38 44.79 1.75
C PRO A 299 25.57 44.59 2.69
N GLY A 300 26.51 43.71 2.34
CA GLY A 300 27.68 43.40 3.16
C GLY A 300 28.01 41.90 3.34
N GLU A 301 27.06 40.98 3.14
CA GLU A 301 27.36 39.54 3.12
C GLU A 301 27.74 39.10 1.70
N THR A 302 29.03 38.88 1.46
CA THR A 302 29.51 38.22 0.24
C THR A 302 29.00 36.78 0.23
N GLY A 303 27.87 36.55 -0.44
CA GLY A 303 27.27 35.23 -0.59
C GLY A 303 28.26 34.25 -1.22
N ARG A 304 28.68 33.23 -0.47
CA ARG A 304 29.50 32.13 -1.00
C ARG A 304 28.75 31.48 -2.16
N ALA A 305 29.34 31.50 -3.36
CA ALA A 305 28.79 30.79 -4.50
C ALA A 305 28.65 29.29 -4.17
N ALA A 306 27.47 28.73 -4.41
CA ALA A 306 27.19 27.33 -4.11
C ALA A 306 28.19 26.41 -4.82
N SER A 307 28.69 25.37 -4.16
CA SER A 307 29.60 24.41 -4.75
C SER A 307 28.93 23.61 -5.89
N ARG A 308 29.70 22.97 -6.78
CA ARG A 308 29.13 22.14 -7.85
C ARG A 308 28.23 20.99 -7.32
N PRO A 309 28.60 20.27 -6.24
CA PRO A 309 27.71 19.31 -5.59
C PRO A 309 26.41 19.94 -5.10
N GLU A 310 26.48 21.06 -4.38
CA GLU A 310 25.29 21.77 -3.87
C GLU A 310 24.35 22.21 -5.00
N ARG A 311 24.90 22.63 -6.15
CA ARG A 311 24.08 22.97 -7.32
C ARG A 311 23.36 21.74 -7.89
N ARG A 312 24.02 20.58 -7.93
CA ARG A 312 23.41 19.32 -8.39
C ARG A 312 22.33 18.86 -7.43
N GLU A 313 22.59 18.86 -6.13
CA GLU A 313 21.62 18.50 -5.09
C GLU A 313 20.38 19.39 -5.13
N ARG A 314 20.57 20.71 -5.26
CA ARG A 314 19.46 21.67 -5.45
C ARG A 314 18.67 21.40 -6.72
N ALA A 315 19.35 21.08 -7.83
CA ALA A 315 18.68 20.79 -9.08
C ALA A 315 17.85 19.49 -9.01
N LEU A 316 18.40 18.43 -8.40
CA LEU A 316 17.67 17.17 -8.17
C LEU A 316 16.45 17.39 -7.28
N LEU A 317 16.63 18.11 -6.16
CA LEU A 317 15.52 18.43 -5.25
C LEU A 317 14.44 19.28 -5.93
N GLY A 318 14.84 20.32 -6.66
CA GLY A 318 13.90 21.17 -7.41
C GLY A 318 13.12 20.38 -8.45
N GLU A 319 13.78 19.47 -9.16
CA GLU A 319 13.14 18.61 -10.15
C GLU A 319 12.10 17.68 -9.50
N ILE A 320 12.45 16.97 -8.42
CA ILE A 320 11.52 16.06 -7.75
C ILE A 320 10.34 16.81 -7.11
N LEU A 321 10.58 17.98 -6.53
CA LEU A 321 9.50 18.83 -6.02
C LEU A 321 8.53 19.21 -7.14
N GLY A 322 9.03 19.63 -8.31
CA GLY A 322 8.21 19.93 -9.46
C GLY A 322 7.42 18.72 -9.99
N ARG A 323 8.00 17.51 -9.94
CA ARG A 323 7.30 16.27 -10.36
C ARG A 323 6.17 15.90 -9.41
N VAL A 324 6.44 15.96 -8.10
CA VAL A 324 5.46 15.68 -7.06
C VAL A 324 4.34 16.72 -7.12
N GLU A 325 4.67 17.99 -7.32
CA GLU A 325 3.69 19.06 -7.48
C GLU A 325 2.78 18.82 -8.68
N ALA A 326 3.34 18.54 -9.85
CA ALA A 326 2.55 18.25 -11.05
C ALA A 326 1.63 17.02 -10.86
N LEU A 327 2.13 15.97 -10.19
CA LEU A 327 1.31 14.80 -9.86
C LEU A 327 0.14 15.17 -8.94
N VAL A 328 0.43 15.88 -7.84
CA VAL A 328 -0.59 16.30 -6.88
C VAL A 328 -1.66 17.16 -7.54
N GLN A 329 -1.27 18.13 -8.38
CA GLN A 329 -2.21 18.98 -9.12
C GLN A 329 -3.14 18.16 -10.03
N VAL A 330 -2.58 17.20 -10.77
CA VAL A 330 -3.34 16.34 -11.69
C VAL A 330 -4.32 15.43 -10.93
N LEU A 331 -3.91 14.88 -9.78
CA LEU A 331 -4.74 13.98 -8.99
C LEU A 331 -5.78 14.72 -8.12
N ALA A 332 -5.47 15.94 -7.67
CA ALA A 332 -6.36 16.76 -6.84
C ALA A 332 -7.40 17.54 -7.68
N ALA A 333 -7.17 17.73 -8.98
CA ALA A 333 -8.14 18.36 -9.86
C ALA A 333 -9.43 17.50 -9.97
N PRO A 334 -10.62 18.08 -9.70
CA PRO A 334 -11.88 17.40 -9.99
C PRO A 334 -11.94 17.06 -11.48
N GLN A 335 -12.09 15.77 -11.78
CA GLN A 335 -12.30 15.28 -13.13
C GLN A 335 -13.79 15.43 -13.43
N VAL A 336 -14.13 15.92 -14.63
CA VAL A 336 -15.51 15.88 -15.11
C VAL A 336 -15.92 14.40 -15.14
N PRO A 337 -17.04 14.00 -14.51
CA PRO A 337 -17.47 12.61 -14.53
C PRO A 337 -17.54 12.13 -15.98
N CYS A 338 -16.71 11.16 -16.34
CA CYS A 338 -16.95 10.39 -17.54
C CYS A 338 -18.28 9.69 -17.26
N GLN A 339 -19.35 10.11 -17.94
CA GLN A 339 -20.64 9.44 -17.78
C GLN A 339 -20.41 7.94 -17.89
N PRO A 340 -21.04 7.11 -17.03
CA PRO A 340 -21.00 5.68 -17.25
C PRO A 340 -21.37 5.46 -18.71
N ARG A 341 -20.58 4.66 -19.43
CA ARG A 341 -20.92 4.30 -20.80
C ARG A 341 -22.28 3.62 -20.76
N THR A 342 -23.35 4.39 -20.95
CA THR A 342 -24.62 3.85 -21.40
C THR A 342 -24.31 3.35 -22.80
N SER A 343 -24.21 2.03 -22.95
CA SER A 343 -24.11 1.40 -24.26
C SER A 343 -25.18 2.00 -25.17
N PRO A 344 -24.81 2.62 -26.31
CA PRO A 344 -25.80 2.87 -27.34
C PRO A 344 -26.01 1.52 -28.03
N HIS A 345 -26.99 0.75 -27.57
CA HIS A 345 -27.65 -0.18 -28.49
C HIS A 345 -28.64 0.66 -29.30
N PRO A 346 -28.39 0.95 -30.59
CA PRO A 346 -29.49 1.33 -31.46
C PRO A 346 -30.41 0.11 -31.56
N GLY A 347 -31.67 0.31 -31.16
CA GLY A 347 -32.71 -0.68 -31.34
C GLY A 347 -32.77 -1.12 -32.81
N HIS A 348 -32.42 -2.37 -33.05
CA HIS A 348 -32.89 -3.06 -34.24
C HIS A 348 -34.28 -3.57 -33.91
N ALA A 349 -35.29 -2.86 -34.41
CA ALA A 349 -36.64 -3.39 -34.48
C ALA A 349 -36.62 -4.67 -35.32
N PRO A 350 -37.11 -5.82 -34.81
CA PRO A 350 -37.27 -6.99 -35.65
C PRO A 350 -38.40 -6.73 -36.67
N ARG A 351 -38.11 -6.98 -37.95
CA ARG A 351 -39.12 -7.02 -39.01
C ARG A 351 -40.06 -8.20 -38.78
N PRO A 352 -41.35 -8.10 -39.15
CA PRO A 352 -42.30 -9.20 -38.99
C PRO A 352 -42.12 -10.20 -40.14
N GLU A 353 -41.73 -11.44 -39.81
CA GLU A 353 -41.90 -12.56 -40.71
C GLU A 353 -43.22 -13.28 -40.37
N HIS A 354 -44.12 -13.24 -41.33
CA HIS A 354 -45.27 -14.11 -41.44
C HIS A 354 -44.78 -15.55 -41.53
N ASP A 355 -45.25 -16.45 -40.65
CA ASP A 355 -45.66 -17.76 -41.14
C ASP A 355 -46.70 -18.45 -40.27
N ALA A 356 -47.62 -19.12 -40.95
CA ALA A 356 -48.85 -19.67 -40.41
C ALA A 356 -48.69 -21.13 -39.95
N ALA A 357 -49.28 -21.41 -38.78
CA ALA A 357 -49.90 -22.65 -38.27
C ALA A 357 -49.81 -23.95 -39.14
N ARG A 358 -49.32 -25.10 -38.64
CA ARG A 358 -50.03 -26.18 -37.87
C ARG A 358 -49.18 -27.50 -37.95
N PRO A 359 -49.51 -28.63 -37.27
CA PRO A 359 -49.63 -28.90 -35.83
C PRO A 359 -48.75 -30.11 -35.37
N ARG A 360 -48.62 -30.33 -34.04
CA ARG A 360 -47.99 -31.51 -33.42
C ARG A 360 -49.04 -32.56 -33.03
N PRO A 361 -48.72 -33.87 -33.02
CA PRO A 361 -49.45 -34.86 -32.24
C PRO A 361 -48.75 -35.21 -30.91
N GLU A 362 -49.59 -35.71 -30.00
CA GLU A 362 -49.44 -36.11 -28.58
C GLU A 362 -48.36 -37.20 -28.34
N VAL A 363 -47.90 -37.51 -27.12
CA VAL A 363 -48.59 -38.38 -26.14
C VAL A 363 -47.80 -38.48 -24.82
N THR A 364 -48.53 -38.20 -23.72
CA THR A 364 -48.58 -38.73 -22.33
C THR A 364 -47.37 -38.92 -21.39
N SER A 365 -47.63 -38.44 -20.17
CA SER A 365 -47.12 -38.72 -18.81
C SER A 365 -47.14 -40.22 -18.42
N GLU A 366 -46.36 -40.74 -17.45
CA GLU A 366 -46.49 -40.59 -15.98
C GLU A 366 -45.39 -41.42 -15.22
N PRO A 367 -45.31 -41.41 -13.86
CA PRO A 367 -44.07 -41.49 -13.07
C PRO A 367 -43.83 -42.84 -12.36
N ALA A 368 -42.69 -42.99 -11.66
CA ALA A 368 -42.41 -44.14 -10.80
C ALA A 368 -41.89 -43.73 -9.41
N GLY A 369 -42.49 -44.30 -8.37
CA GLY A 369 -42.00 -44.29 -6.99
C GLY A 369 -41.67 -45.70 -6.48
N SER A 370 -40.77 -45.74 -5.49
CA SER A 370 -40.88 -46.50 -4.22
C SER A 370 -40.67 -48.06 -4.15
N LEU A 371 -39.61 -48.42 -3.39
CA LEU A 371 -39.44 -49.49 -2.36
C LEU A 371 -38.76 -50.87 -2.66
N VAL A 372 -37.67 -51.13 -1.87
CA VAL A 372 -37.27 -52.35 -1.08
C VAL A 372 -36.74 -53.57 -1.90
N SER A 373 -35.63 -54.29 -1.62
CA SER A 373 -35.20 -55.04 -0.41
C SER A 373 -33.82 -55.76 -0.57
N SER A 374 -33.23 -56.20 0.56
CA SER A 374 -32.38 -57.41 0.84
C SER A 374 -30.92 -57.52 0.32
N GLU A 375 -29.91 -57.54 1.23
CA GLU A 375 -29.08 -58.70 1.75
C GLU A 375 -28.04 -59.26 0.75
N ARG A 376 -26.77 -59.65 1.03
CA ARG A 376 -26.06 -60.18 2.22
C ARG A 376 -24.51 -60.18 1.99
N GLU A 377 -23.77 -60.02 3.08
CA GLU A 377 -22.52 -60.68 3.56
C GLU A 377 -21.39 -61.24 2.65
N ARG A 378 -20.13 -60.88 3.00
CA ARG A 378 -18.95 -61.75 3.34
C ARG A 378 -17.70 -60.84 3.52
N ILE A 379 -17.21 -60.60 4.74
CA ILE A 379 -16.16 -61.33 5.49
C ILE A 379 -14.87 -61.60 4.67
N ASN A 380 -13.76 -60.91 5.00
CA ASN A 380 -12.56 -61.61 5.48
C ASN A 380 -11.59 -60.72 6.28
N SER A 381 -10.90 -61.41 7.17
CA SER A 381 -10.20 -61.01 8.40
C SER A 381 -8.70 -60.73 8.21
N ARG A 382 -8.17 -59.82 9.03
CA ARG A 382 -6.94 -59.85 9.89
C ARG A 382 -5.89 -60.98 9.68
N PRO A 383 -4.58 -60.78 9.99
CA PRO A 383 -4.17 -60.23 11.29
C PRO A 383 -2.88 -59.39 11.40
N VAL A 384 -2.82 -58.76 12.58
CA VAL A 384 -1.65 -58.21 13.28
C VAL A 384 -0.83 -59.37 13.88
N THR A 385 0.49 -59.31 13.79
CA THR A 385 1.39 -59.97 14.75
C THR A 385 2.33 -58.93 15.37
N ARG A 386 2.30 -58.88 16.71
CA ARG A 386 3.37 -58.37 17.56
C ARG A 386 4.48 -59.42 17.56
N ASP A 387 5.73 -58.99 17.57
CA ASP A 387 6.73 -59.66 18.40
C ASP A 387 7.81 -58.68 18.85
N ALA A 388 8.07 -58.73 20.15
CA ALA A 388 9.13 -58.04 20.85
C ALA A 388 10.40 -58.89 20.82
N LYS A 389 11.57 -58.24 20.77
CA LYS A 389 12.78 -58.76 21.41
C LYS A 389 13.80 -57.64 21.65
N GLU A 390 13.99 -57.33 22.92
CA GLU A 390 15.23 -56.81 23.48
C GLU A 390 16.42 -57.69 23.08
N ARG A 391 17.59 -57.06 22.82
CA ARG A 391 18.86 -57.41 23.48
C ARG A 391 20.00 -56.45 23.11
N THR A 392 20.41 -55.68 24.11
CA THR A 392 21.79 -55.53 24.64
C THR A 392 23.00 -55.21 23.74
N ARG A 393 23.66 -54.11 24.12
CA ARG A 393 25.12 -53.91 24.41
C ARG A 393 26.17 -53.90 23.28
N GLY A 394 27.03 -52.88 23.37
CA GLY A 394 28.45 -52.88 22.99
C GLY A 394 28.81 -51.77 22.00
N SER A 395 29.29 -50.60 22.42
CA SER A 395 30.73 -50.26 22.64
C SER A 395 31.60 -50.36 21.38
N GLU A 396 31.78 -49.25 20.67
CA GLU A 396 33.06 -48.54 20.42
C GLU A 396 32.79 -47.18 19.76
#